data_AF-A0A4R4R8V3-F1
#
_entry.id   AF-A0A4R4R8V3-F1
#
_cell.length_a   1.000
_cell.length_b   1.000
_cell.length_c   1.000
_cell.angle_alpha   90.00
_cell.angle_beta   90.00
_cell.angle_gamma   90.00
#
_symmetry.space_group_name_H-M   'P 1'
#
loop_
_entity.id
_entity.type
_entity.pdbx_description
1 polymer ?
#
loop_
_entity_poly.entity_id
_entity_poly.type
_entity_poly.pdbx_seq_one_letter_code
_entity_poly.pdbx_strand_id
1 'polypeptide(L)'
;MTTSPIERAAESFAVELARYRTERGLSKKQLATLMGFDPSYVSHVEGRRHRPTEDFARRAEAVLEASGTIWQRFREYDELRHGRSATPLR
;
A
#
# COMPACT_ATOMS: atom_id res chain seq x y z
N MET A 1 7.44 -18.71 -12.36
CA MET A 1 7.66 -18.22 -10.98
C MET A 1 6.30 -17.91 -10.38
N THR A 2 5.87 -18.64 -9.35
CA THR A 2 4.57 -18.42 -8.71
C THR A 2 4.72 -17.35 -7.64
N THR A 3 4.46 -16.09 -8.02
CA THR A 3 4.34 -14.96 -7.09
C THR A 3 3.31 -15.31 -6.02
N SER A 4 3.68 -15.23 -4.75
CA SER A 4 2.81 -15.57 -3.62
C SER A 4 1.56 -14.69 -3.65
N PRO A 5 0.38 -15.15 -3.16
CA PRO A 5 -0.82 -14.31 -3.08
C PRO A 5 -0.58 -12.96 -2.38
N ILE A 6 0.25 -12.94 -1.34
CA ILE A 6 0.65 -11.72 -0.62
C ILE A 6 1.47 -10.78 -1.52
N GLU A 7 2.39 -11.32 -2.32
CA GLU A 7 3.22 -10.51 -3.23
C GLU A 7 2.36 -9.90 -4.34
N ARG A 8 1.37 -10.64 -4.85
CA ARG A 8 0.40 -10.11 -5.82
C ARG A 8 -0.46 -9.00 -5.22
N ALA A 9 -0.95 -9.17 -3.99
CA ALA A 9 -1.73 -8.14 -3.32
C ALA A 9 -0.90 -6.87 -3.01
N ALA A 10 0.37 -7.04 -2.60
CA ALA A 10 1.29 -5.93 -2.42
C ALA A 10 1.59 -5.20 -3.76
N GLU A 11 1.74 -5.95 -4.85
CA GLU A 11 1.88 -5.40 -6.19
C GLU A 11 0.63 -4.61 -6.61
N SER A 12 -0.57 -5.17 -6.45
CA SER A 12 -1.82 -4.47 -6.75
C SER A 12 -1.97 -3.18 -5.94
N PHE A 13 -1.61 -3.20 -4.65
CA PHE A 13 -1.60 -1.98 -3.83
C PHE A 13 -0.63 -0.93 -4.38
N ALA A 14 0.61 -1.32 -4.70
CA ALA A 14 1.62 -0.40 -5.22
C ALA A 14 1.24 0.19 -6.59
N VAL A 15 0.62 -0.61 -7.47
CA VAL A 15 0.14 -0.18 -8.79
C VAL A 15 -0.99 0.83 -8.66
N GLU A 16 -2.01 0.56 -7.83
CA GLU A 16 -3.12 1.49 -7.60
C GLU A 16 -2.62 2.79 -6.95
N LEU A 17 -1.75 2.69 -5.95
CA LEU A 17 -1.13 3.84 -5.32
C LEU A 17 -0.39 4.72 -6.33
N ALA A 18 0.44 4.12 -7.17
CA ALA A 18 1.17 4.84 -8.22
C ALA A 18 0.20 5.46 -9.24
N ARG A 19 -0.87 4.76 -9.63
CA ARG A 19 -1.89 5.27 -10.55
C ARG A 19 -2.56 6.51 -10.01
N TYR A 20 -3.16 6.45 -8.83
CA TYR A 20 -3.81 7.61 -8.19
C TYR A 20 -2.81 8.74 -7.97
N ARG A 21 -1.57 8.43 -7.55
CA ARG A 21 -0.53 9.44 -7.39
C ARG A 21 -0.26 10.19 -8.71
N THR A 22 -0.15 9.46 -9.83
CA THR A 22 0.06 10.06 -11.15
C THR A 22 -1.15 10.83 -11.67
N GLU A 23 -2.37 10.32 -11.44
CA GLU A 23 -3.62 11.00 -11.79
C GLU A 23 -3.77 12.33 -11.06
N ARG A 24 -3.31 12.41 -9.81
CA ARG A 24 -3.29 13.63 -9.00
C ARG A 24 -2.08 14.53 -9.29
N GLY A 25 -1.19 14.15 -10.21
CA GLY A 25 0.02 14.92 -10.54
C GLY A 25 1.04 15.01 -9.40
N LEU A 26 0.99 14.10 -8.43
CA LEU A 26 1.87 14.11 -7.26
C LEU A 26 3.16 13.35 -7.52
N SER A 27 4.30 13.91 -7.11
CA SER A 27 5.55 13.15 -7.00
C SER A 27 5.55 12.27 -5.75
N LYS A 28 6.44 11.26 -5.71
CA LYS A 28 6.62 10.41 -4.52
C LYS A 28 6.96 11.26 -3.28
N LYS A 29 7.78 12.30 -3.46
CA LYS A 29 8.17 13.23 -2.39
C LYS A 29 6.98 14.05 -1.91
N GLN A 30 6.17 14.58 -2.82
CA GLN A 30 4.96 15.34 -2.44
C GLN A 30 3.95 14.47 -1.72
N LEU A 31 3.70 13.25 -2.20
CA LEU A 31 2.83 12.30 -1.52
C LEU A 31 3.35 12.01 -0.10
N ALA A 32 4.65 11.77 0.05
CA ALA A 32 5.28 11.56 1.35
C ALA A 32 5.08 12.76 2.29
N THR A 33 5.34 13.97 1.82
CA THR A 33 5.13 15.21 2.59
C THR A 33 3.68 15.37 3.02
N LEU A 34 2.72 15.15 2.12
CA LEU A 34 1.28 15.27 2.42
C LEU A 34 0.81 14.21 3.43
N MET A 35 1.35 13.00 3.35
CA MET A 35 1.06 11.93 4.31
C MET A 35 1.87 12.07 5.61
N GLY A 36 2.89 12.93 5.67
CA GLY A 36 3.80 13.05 6.80
C GLY A 36 4.80 11.90 6.95
N PHE A 37 5.16 11.22 5.85
CA PHE A 37 6.19 10.19 5.81
C PHE A 37 7.48 10.68 5.15
N ASP A 38 8.56 9.92 5.36
CA ASP A 38 9.79 10.12 4.61
C ASP A 38 9.62 9.71 3.14
N PRO A 39 10.14 10.49 2.16
CA PRO A 39 10.11 10.14 0.75
C PRO A 39 10.70 8.76 0.42
N SER A 40 11.70 8.32 1.17
CA SER A 40 12.30 6.99 1.03
C SER A 40 11.31 5.89 1.39
N TYR A 41 10.43 6.14 2.37
CA TYR A 41 9.40 5.19 2.77
C TYR A 41 8.38 4.96 1.65
N VAL A 42 7.86 6.03 1.03
CA VAL A 42 6.97 5.94 -0.15
C VAL A 42 7.67 5.20 -1.30
N SER A 43 8.94 5.51 -1.55
CA SER A 43 9.73 4.83 -2.58
C SER A 43 9.88 3.32 -2.30
N HIS A 44 10.09 2.94 -1.04
CA HIS A 44 10.18 1.52 -0.65
C HIS A 44 8.84 0.79 -0.76
N VAL A 45 7.73 1.44 -0.42
CA VAL A 45 6.39 0.86 -0.56
C VAL A 45 6.05 0.66 -2.05
N GLU A 46 6.23 1.68 -2.88
CA GLU A 46 6.02 1.54 -4.34
C GLU A 46 6.99 0.55 -4.98
N GLY A 47 8.23 0.48 -4.46
CA GLY A 47 9.27 -0.45 -4.90
C GLY A 47 9.10 -1.87 -4.37
N ARG A 48 7.99 -2.17 -3.67
CA ARG A 48 7.68 -3.51 -3.09
C ARG A 48 8.74 -4.01 -2.09
N ARG A 49 9.57 -3.10 -1.58
CA ARG A 49 10.62 -3.39 -0.58
C ARG A 49 10.07 -3.30 0.84
N HIS A 50 9.08 -2.45 1.07
CA HIS A 50 8.38 -2.34 2.34
C HIS A 50 6.92 -2.75 2.20
N ARG A 51 6.41 -3.37 3.27
CA ARG A 51 5.01 -3.72 3.41
C ARG A 51 4.21 -2.46 3.71
N PRO A 52 3.09 -2.19 3.00
CA PRO A 52 2.22 -1.10 3.37
C PRO A 52 1.66 -1.36 4.77
N THR A 53 1.57 -0.31 5.58
CA THR A 53 0.96 -0.34 6.91
C THR A 53 -0.43 0.27 6.86
N GLU A 54 -1.24 0.00 7.89
CA GLU A 54 -2.58 0.57 7.99
C GLU A 54 -2.56 2.10 7.98
N ASP A 55 -1.69 2.71 8.77
CA ASP A 55 -1.52 4.17 8.84
C ASP A 55 -1.11 4.75 7.47
N PHE A 56 -0.22 4.06 6.75
CA PHE A 56 0.16 4.47 5.40
C PHE A 56 -1.02 4.41 4.43
N ALA A 57 -1.77 3.32 4.42
CA ALA A 57 -2.92 3.15 3.53
C ALA A 57 -4.03 4.17 3.83
N ARG A 58 -4.32 4.44 5.11
CA ARG A 58 -5.30 5.46 5.53
C ARG A 58 -4.91 6.86 5.08
N ARG A 59 -3.65 7.24 5.28
CA ARG A 59 -3.15 8.56 4.87
C ARG A 59 -3.09 8.69 3.35
N ALA A 60 -2.66 7.65 2.64
CA ALA A 60 -2.66 7.64 1.18
C ALA A 60 -4.08 7.78 0.63
N GLU A 61 -5.05 7.07 1.19
CA GLU A 61 -6.47 7.18 0.83
C GLU A 61 -6.99 8.60 1.04
N ALA A 62 -6.68 9.23 2.17
CA ALA A 62 -7.11 10.59 2.47
C ALA A 62 -6.47 11.63 1.53
N VAL A 63 -5.18 11.48 1.19
CA VAL A 63 -4.44 12.42 0.33
C VAL A 63 -4.79 12.24 -1.15
N LEU A 64 -4.97 10.99 -1.59
CA LEU A 64 -5.27 10.66 -2.98
C LEU A 64 -6.77 10.68 -3.30
N GLU A 65 -7.61 10.76 -2.26
CA GLU A 65 -9.08 10.71 -2.36
C GLU A 65 -9.53 9.58 -3.28
N ALA A 66 -9.03 8.37 -3.04
CA ALA A 66 -9.21 7.21 -3.92
C ALA A 66 -10.57 6.50 -3.73
N SER A 67 -11.52 7.15 -3.04
CA SER A 67 -12.87 6.67 -2.77
C SER A 67 -12.93 5.27 -2.12
N GLY A 68 -11.91 4.93 -1.34
CA GLY A 68 -11.75 3.65 -0.65
C GLY A 68 -10.98 2.58 -1.42
N THR A 69 -10.51 2.87 -2.64
CA THR A 69 -9.80 1.88 -3.48
C THR A 69 -8.46 1.47 -2.86
N ILE A 70 -7.68 2.42 -2.34
CA ILE A 70 -6.38 2.14 -1.71
C ILE A 70 -6.60 1.37 -0.42
N TRP A 71 -7.62 1.76 0.36
CA TRP A 71 -7.99 1.06 1.58
C TRP A 71 -8.41 -0.40 1.33
N GLN A 72 -9.22 -0.67 0.30
CA GLN A 72 -9.63 -2.03 -0.05
C GLN A 72 -8.43 -2.92 -0.43
N ARG A 73 -7.50 -2.41 -1.25
CA ARG A 73 -6.28 -3.16 -1.61
C ARG A 73 -5.40 -3.45 -0.41
N PHE A 74 -5.27 -2.50 0.52
CA PHE A 74 -4.55 -2.72 1.77
C PHE A 74 -5.20 -3.82 2.61
N ARG A 75 -6.53 -3.80 2.76
CA ARG A 75 -7.26 -4.83 3.51
C ARG A 75 -7.05 -6.22 2.94
N GLU A 76 -7.13 -6.37 1.62
CA GLU A 76 -6.87 -7.65 0.95
C GLU A 76 -5.43 -8.15 1.21
N TYR A 77 -4.45 -7.25 1.11
CA TYR A 77 -3.06 -7.56 1.45
C TYR A 77 -2.91 -7.99 2.92
N ASP A 78 -3.55 -7.25 3.84
CA ASP A 78 -3.44 -7.48 5.26
C ASP A 78 -4.16 -8.76 5.71
N GLU A 79 -5.32 -9.08 5.12
CA GLU A 79 -6.03 -10.34 5.31
C GLU A 79 -5.18 -11.54 4.84
N LEU A 80 -4.54 -11.45 3.67
CA LEU A 80 -3.64 -12.49 3.17
C LEU A 80 -2.37 -12.62 4.04
N ARG A 81 -1.90 -11.52 4.63
CA ARG A 81 -0.75 -11.50 5.56
C ARG A 81 -1.09 -12.12 6.90
N HIS A 82 -2.24 -11.76 7.48
CA HIS A 82 -2.70 -12.25 8.76
C HIS A 82 -3.21 -13.69 8.68
N GLY A 83 -3.84 -14.08 7.58
CA GLY A 83 -4.24 -15.48 7.33
C GLY A 83 -3.07 -16.46 7.30
N ARG A 84 -1.84 -15.98 7.01
CA ARG A 84 -0.61 -16.78 7.13
C ARG A 84 -0.01 -16.78 8.55
N SER A 85 -0.38 -15.80 9.37
CA SER A 85 0.12 -15.62 10.74
C SER A 85 -0.79 -16.29 11.78
N ALA A 86 -2.04 -16.58 11.43
CA ALA A 86 -2.99 -17.32 12.23
C ALA A 86 -2.70 -18.84 12.12
N THR A 87 -1.63 -19.31 12.77
CA THR A 87 -1.63 -20.68 13.27
C THR A 87 -2.75 -20.73 14.33
N PRO A 88 -3.79 -21.56 14.18
CA PRO A 88 -4.70 -21.78 15.28
C PRO A 88 -3.90 -22.51 16.35
N LEU A 89 -3.54 -21.82 17.44
CA LEU A 89 -3.07 -22.46 18.65
C LEU A 89 -4.15 -23.45 19.08
N ARG A 90 -3.86 -24.74 18.88
CA ARG A 90 -4.59 -25.86 19.49
C ARG A 90 -4.04 -26.10 20.89
#